data_AF-A0A925NPL7-F1
#
_entry.id   AF-A0A925NPL7-F1
#
_cell.length_a   1.000
_cell.length_b   1.000
_cell.length_c   1.000
_cell.angle_alpha   90.00
_cell.angle_beta   90.00
_cell.angle_gamma   90.00
#
_symmetry.space_group_name_H-M   'P 1'
#
loop_
_entity.id
_entity.type
_entity.pdbx_description
1 polymer ?
#
loop_
_entity_poly.entity_id
_entity_poly.type
_entity_poly.pdbx_seq_one_letter_code
_entity_poly.pdbx_strand_id
1 'polypeptide(L)'
;MPTALKSKPVINNEREGESVEKPRHNYFSLALKIVGWQLVAVLVVESTLALAGLGEEEIFKLDPTFGFVHMNNKHITWRSEGYSKSYFGADGMREPGLTIKKPANTFRVALLGDSMVESLQVSIDETFGRQIERKVTNTEKPVQVLNFATSGYSTAQEYLQLKRKVLNYDPNLVVVFYNHRDLFENWAPPDQTLTNVRPYALHLPGQPLTIDSSSVTQWSKSPRGKFLNSIEWLREHSRIWGLIAAWETQASFHDPVYRTVVGFLTQPVKTVKAAAKSLSAIKPDEVLAQYTPKRLWKAFIGSNNSSFKIKFYDHASVSKDGKEKEPIKASEVSIPKDVQKSPVMADKAKATKIDPVIASGIMQAPSLQTFPKAINEATAAKALADAKADADIKANNAGQDNYIKLMSRTLDSLLYEMDTACKAKGARLAIVIAPSRLALDATEVREDMMNLTYDKEIGIIKKLTERREIPFYNLQEKLEAQPKKEARQNFYAMHLTPQGHAFVTAELTEFISKLTNSEIKK
;
A
#
# COMPACT_ATOMS: atom_id res chain seq x y z
N MET A 1 32.36 33.06 -104.03
CA MET A 1 32.83 32.19 -102.93
C MET A 1 32.28 32.74 -101.62
N PRO A 2 31.62 31.92 -100.80
CA PRO A 2 30.84 32.31 -99.61
C PRO A 2 31.72 32.37 -98.35
N THR A 3 31.43 33.22 -97.36
CA THR A 3 30.95 32.91 -95.99
C THR A 3 31.12 34.20 -95.16
N ALA A 4 30.44 34.55 -94.07
CA ALA A 4 29.40 33.98 -93.22
C ALA A 4 29.02 35.14 -92.25
N LEU A 5 27.75 35.56 -92.19
CA LEU A 5 26.77 35.25 -91.13
C LEU A 5 26.81 36.14 -89.85
N LYS A 6 25.63 36.73 -89.64
CA LYS A 6 24.84 36.82 -88.37
C LYS A 6 25.03 38.04 -87.47
N SER A 7 24.15 39.01 -87.76
CA SER A 7 23.43 39.85 -86.80
C SER A 7 22.93 39.06 -85.57
N LYS A 8 23.28 39.54 -84.37
CA LYS A 8 22.61 39.17 -83.13
C LYS A 8 21.51 40.19 -82.79
N PRO A 9 20.34 39.75 -82.30
CA PRO A 9 19.27 40.66 -81.91
C PRO A 9 19.53 41.28 -80.54
N VAL A 10 19.07 42.51 -80.39
CA VAL A 10 18.84 43.17 -79.10
C VAL A 10 17.83 42.32 -78.32
N ILE A 11 18.24 41.76 -77.19
CA ILE A 11 17.33 41.13 -76.23
C ILE A 11 17.18 42.12 -75.07
N ASN A 12 16.04 42.80 -75.05
CA ASN A 12 15.51 43.45 -73.85
C ASN A 12 15.46 42.41 -72.73
N ASN A 13 16.17 42.68 -71.65
CA ASN A 13 16.07 41.91 -70.41
C ASN A 13 15.50 42.83 -69.32
N GLU A 14 14.28 43.32 -69.56
CA GLU A 14 13.39 43.71 -68.46
C GLU A 14 12.94 42.40 -67.78
N ARG A 15 13.66 42.00 -66.74
CA ARG A 15 13.09 41.18 -65.68
C ARG A 15 12.91 42.08 -64.47
N GLU A 16 11.77 42.78 -64.45
CA GLU A 16 11.11 43.09 -63.19
C GLU A 16 10.70 41.75 -62.56
N GLY A 17 11.64 41.14 -61.85
CA GLY A 17 11.37 40.00 -60.98
C GLY A 17 10.88 40.53 -59.66
N GLU A 18 9.56 40.49 -59.46
CA GLU A 18 8.87 40.67 -58.19
C GLU A 18 9.75 40.18 -57.02
N SER A 19 10.00 41.07 -56.06
CA SER A 19 10.50 40.67 -54.76
C SER A 19 9.46 39.77 -54.12
N VAL A 20 9.59 38.46 -54.29
CA VAL A 20 8.82 37.47 -53.53
C VAL A 20 9.21 37.67 -52.06
N GLU A 21 8.44 38.49 -51.34
CA GLU A 21 8.48 38.51 -49.89
C GLU A 21 8.19 37.09 -49.43
N LYS A 22 9.25 36.36 -49.03
CA LYS A 22 9.08 35.06 -48.39
C LYS A 22 8.13 35.26 -47.23
N PRO A 23 6.99 34.55 -47.16
CA PRO A 23 6.04 34.72 -46.08
C PRO A 23 6.80 34.52 -44.78
N ARG A 24 6.89 35.55 -43.95
CA ARG A 24 7.46 35.43 -42.61
C ARG A 24 6.59 34.43 -41.87
N HIS A 25 7.04 33.18 -41.82
CA HIS A 25 6.36 32.15 -41.05
C HIS A 25 6.27 32.65 -39.61
N ASN A 26 5.05 32.97 -39.19
CA ASN A 26 4.80 33.40 -37.84
C ASN A 26 4.89 32.17 -36.93
N TYR A 27 6.12 31.79 -36.58
CA TYR A 27 6.41 30.64 -35.73
C TYR A 27 5.65 30.71 -34.39
N PHE A 28 5.33 31.91 -33.93
CA PHE A 28 4.50 32.12 -32.75
C PHE A 28 3.04 31.68 -32.97
N SER A 29 2.43 32.00 -34.12
CA SER A 29 1.07 31.52 -34.45
C SER A 29 1.02 30.01 -34.68
N LEU A 30 2.08 29.43 -35.26
CA LEU A 30 2.21 27.98 -35.38
C LEU A 30 2.35 27.31 -34.01
N ALA A 31 3.20 27.84 -33.13
CA ALA A 31 3.37 27.35 -31.77
C ALA A 31 2.04 27.41 -30.98
N LEU A 32 1.30 28.51 -31.09
CA LEU A 32 -0.01 28.65 -30.43
C LEU A 32 -1.02 27.62 -30.94
N LYS A 33 -1.04 27.33 -32.25
CA LYS A 33 -1.87 26.26 -32.83
C LYS A 33 -1.48 24.88 -32.32
N ILE A 34 -0.18 24.59 -32.20
CA ILE A 34 0.31 23.32 -31.65
C ILE A 34 -0.15 23.15 -30.20
N VAL A 35 0.02 24.18 -29.37
CA VAL A 35 -0.46 24.17 -27.98
C VAL A 35 -1.98 23.98 -27.93
N GLY A 36 -2.73 24.69 -28.78
CA GLY A 36 -4.18 24.54 -28.87
C GLY A 36 -4.60 23.10 -29.21
N TRP A 37 -3.98 22.47 -30.21
CA TRP A 37 -4.27 21.08 -30.57
C TRP A 37 -3.85 20.07 -29.49
N GLN A 38 -2.77 20.34 -28.75
CA GLN A 38 -2.38 19.51 -27.59
C GLN A 38 -3.41 19.56 -26.48
N LEU A 39 -3.96 20.73 -26.16
CA LEU A 39 -5.04 20.87 -25.18
C LEU A 39 -6.29 20.12 -25.61
N VAL A 40 -6.69 20.23 -26.89
CA VAL A 40 -7.82 19.47 -27.45
C VAL A 40 -7.57 17.96 -27.32
N ALA A 41 -6.36 17.49 -27.66
CA ALA A 41 -6.02 16.07 -27.56
C ALA A 41 -6.12 15.56 -26.10
N VAL A 42 -5.60 16.32 -25.13
CA VAL A 42 -5.70 15.98 -23.70
C VAL A 42 -7.16 15.89 -23.26
N LEU A 43 -8.00 16.86 -23.65
CA LEU A 43 -9.43 16.86 -23.32
C LEU A 43 -10.18 15.67 -23.93
N VAL A 44 -9.85 15.30 -25.17
CA VAL A 44 -10.45 14.13 -25.84
C VAL A 44 -10.07 12.85 -25.10
N VAL A 45 -8.80 12.70 -24.71
CA VAL A 45 -8.34 11.53 -23.95
C VAL A 45 -9.00 11.47 -22.57
N GLU A 46 -9.00 12.56 -21.80
CA GLU A 46 -9.68 12.64 -20.51
C GLU A 46 -11.18 12.30 -20.63
N SER A 47 -11.87 12.84 -21.64
CA SER A 47 -13.28 12.55 -21.90
C SER A 47 -13.51 11.08 -22.23
N THR A 48 -12.62 10.48 -23.02
CA THR A 48 -12.70 9.07 -23.40
C THR A 48 -12.51 8.17 -22.18
N LEU A 49 -11.51 8.47 -21.34
CA LEU A 49 -11.28 7.77 -20.08
C LEU A 49 -12.46 7.93 -19.12
N ALA A 50 -13.07 9.12 -19.08
CA ALA A 50 -14.24 9.39 -18.26
C ALA A 50 -15.45 8.55 -18.68
N LEU A 51 -15.74 8.49 -19.98
CA LEU A 51 -16.80 7.65 -20.51
C LEU A 51 -16.53 6.15 -20.30
N ALA A 52 -15.26 5.74 -20.31
CA ALA A 52 -14.85 4.37 -20.04
C ALA A 52 -14.82 4.00 -18.54
N GLY A 53 -14.85 5.00 -17.63
CA GLY A 53 -14.66 4.78 -16.20
C GLY A 53 -13.26 4.27 -15.86
N LEU A 54 -12.23 4.82 -16.53
CA LEU A 54 -10.82 4.50 -16.30
C LEU A 54 -10.11 5.66 -15.61
N GLY A 55 -9.04 5.37 -14.86
CA GLY A 55 -8.22 6.39 -14.20
C GLY A 55 -8.83 6.95 -12.90
N GLU A 56 -9.57 6.11 -12.18
CA GLU A 56 -10.22 6.43 -10.90
C GLU A 56 -9.62 5.65 -9.72
N GLU A 57 -8.50 4.97 -9.94
CA GLU A 57 -7.89 4.05 -8.99
C GLU A 57 -7.04 4.75 -7.91
N GLU A 58 -6.56 5.98 -8.18
CA GLU A 58 -5.88 6.78 -7.17
C GLU A 58 -6.90 7.47 -6.26
N ILE A 59 -6.93 7.02 -5.01
CA ILE A 59 -7.94 7.43 -4.03
C ILE A 59 -7.37 8.19 -2.83
N PHE A 60 -6.04 8.32 -2.73
CA PHE A 60 -5.37 8.88 -1.56
C PHE A 60 -4.58 10.15 -1.87
N LYS A 61 -4.69 11.12 -0.98
CA LYS A 61 -3.79 12.27 -0.93
C LYS A 61 -3.02 12.31 0.38
N LEU A 62 -1.92 13.05 0.37
CA LEU A 62 -1.04 13.20 1.52
C LEU A 62 -1.73 14.04 2.61
N ASP A 63 -1.53 13.64 3.86
CA ASP A 63 -1.96 14.41 5.02
C ASP A 63 -0.82 14.45 6.06
N PRO A 64 -0.44 15.63 6.57
CA PRO A 64 0.70 15.75 7.48
C PRO A 64 0.49 15.11 8.86
N THR A 65 -0.76 14.84 9.24
CA THR A 65 -1.12 14.20 10.52
C THR A 65 -1.29 12.69 10.33
N PHE A 66 -2.09 12.30 9.35
CA PHE A 66 -2.47 10.90 9.11
C PHE A 66 -1.47 10.15 8.24
N GLY A 67 -0.60 10.85 7.52
CA GLY A 67 0.17 10.28 6.42
C GLY A 67 -0.57 10.43 5.11
N PHE A 68 -1.78 9.85 5.04
CA PHE A 68 -2.67 9.98 3.90
C PHE A 68 -4.13 9.98 4.34
N VAL A 69 -5.00 10.51 3.49
CA VAL A 69 -6.46 10.49 3.62
C VAL A 69 -7.09 10.25 2.25
N HIS A 70 -8.36 9.86 2.22
CA HIS A 70 -9.11 9.83 0.96
C HIS A 70 -9.13 11.19 0.27
N MET A 71 -9.08 11.17 -1.06
CA MET A 71 -9.43 12.32 -1.88
C MET A 71 -10.91 12.65 -1.71
N ASN A 72 -11.25 13.93 -1.81
CA ASN A 72 -12.62 14.41 -1.67
C ASN A 72 -13.26 14.54 -3.06
N ASN A 73 -14.59 14.40 -3.13
CA ASN A 73 -15.37 14.57 -4.35
C ASN A 73 -14.87 13.69 -5.52
N LYS A 74 -14.43 12.47 -5.24
CA LYS A 74 -13.70 11.61 -6.17
C LYS A 74 -14.57 10.42 -6.59
N HIS A 75 -14.73 10.22 -7.90
CA HIS A 75 -15.26 8.97 -8.44
C HIS A 75 -14.22 7.86 -8.30
N ILE A 76 -14.71 6.68 -7.93
CA ILE A 76 -13.88 5.50 -7.71
C ILE A 76 -14.46 4.38 -8.55
N THR A 77 -13.57 3.74 -9.28
CA THR A 77 -13.88 2.55 -10.03
C THR A 77 -12.87 1.48 -9.65
N TRP A 78 -13.26 0.64 -8.69
CA TRP A 78 -12.36 -0.34 -8.10
C TRP A 78 -12.27 -1.61 -8.94
N ARG A 79 -11.05 -2.07 -9.20
CA ARG A 79 -10.72 -3.22 -10.08
C ARG A 79 -9.54 -4.05 -9.64
N SER A 80 -8.86 -3.65 -8.58
CA SER A 80 -7.69 -4.37 -8.06
C SER A 80 -8.10 -5.73 -7.51
N GLU A 81 -9.32 -5.83 -6.98
CA GLU A 81 -9.90 -7.03 -6.41
C GLU A 81 -11.42 -6.85 -6.33
N GLY A 82 -12.21 -7.79 -6.86
CA GLY A 82 -13.64 -7.56 -7.03
C GLY A 82 -13.95 -6.41 -8.00
N TYR A 83 -15.15 -5.86 -7.93
CA TYR A 83 -15.59 -4.76 -8.78
C TYR A 83 -16.63 -3.90 -8.06
N SER A 84 -16.37 -2.60 -7.98
CA SER A 84 -17.42 -1.65 -7.62
C SER A 84 -17.20 -0.29 -8.28
N LYS A 85 -18.29 0.47 -8.39
CA LYS A 85 -18.25 1.91 -8.62
C LYS A 85 -18.72 2.61 -7.36
N SER A 86 -18.03 3.67 -7.01
CA SER A 86 -18.30 4.43 -5.80
C SER A 86 -17.93 5.90 -5.98
N TYR A 87 -18.23 6.68 -4.95
CA TYR A 87 -17.88 8.09 -4.88
C TYR A 87 -17.49 8.44 -3.44
N PHE A 88 -16.43 9.22 -3.28
CA PHE A 88 -16.13 9.88 -2.03
C PHE A 88 -16.69 11.29 -2.03
N GLY A 89 -17.47 11.61 -1.00
CA GLY A 89 -18.06 12.94 -0.79
C GLY A 89 -17.02 14.02 -0.45
N ALA A 90 -17.53 15.22 -0.15
CA ALA A 90 -16.69 16.35 0.24
C ALA A 90 -15.93 16.12 1.56
N ASP A 91 -16.39 15.16 2.36
CA ASP A 91 -15.77 14.69 3.59
C ASP A 91 -14.80 13.52 3.38
N GLY A 92 -14.63 13.03 2.14
CA GLY A 92 -13.80 11.86 1.83
C GLY A 92 -14.43 10.54 2.29
N MET A 93 -15.74 10.52 2.58
CA MET A 93 -16.48 9.30 2.93
C MET A 93 -17.23 8.73 1.74
N ARG A 94 -17.40 7.42 1.75
CA ARG A 94 -18.20 6.69 0.77
C ARG A 94 -19.71 6.85 0.97
N GLU A 95 -20.11 7.28 2.15
CA GLU A 95 -21.48 7.18 2.64
C GLU A 95 -22.39 8.30 2.08
N PRO A 96 -23.47 7.97 1.34
CA PRO A 96 -24.33 8.96 0.72
C PRO A 96 -25.30 9.60 1.73
N GLY A 97 -25.48 10.91 1.63
CA GLY A 97 -26.55 11.64 2.35
C GLY A 97 -26.33 11.79 3.86
N LEU A 98 -25.13 11.48 4.37
CA LEU A 98 -24.82 11.68 5.78
C LEU A 98 -24.54 13.15 6.10
N THR A 99 -24.96 13.56 7.29
CA THR A 99 -24.70 14.89 7.84
C THR A 99 -23.97 14.78 9.17
N ILE A 100 -23.12 15.75 9.46
CA ILE A 100 -22.42 15.83 10.75
C ILE A 100 -23.45 15.89 11.89
N LYS A 101 -24.48 16.73 11.76
CA LYS A 101 -25.56 16.82 12.73
C LYS A 101 -26.37 15.52 12.78
N LYS A 102 -26.46 14.92 13.95
CA LYS A 102 -27.25 13.71 14.18
C LYS A 102 -28.75 13.95 14.01
N PRO A 103 -29.46 13.14 13.20
CA PRO A 103 -30.91 13.19 13.15
C PRO A 103 -31.52 12.84 14.51
N ALA A 104 -32.68 13.43 14.80
CA ALA A 104 -33.39 13.16 16.05
C ALA A 104 -33.79 11.68 16.14
N ASN A 105 -33.76 11.13 17.35
CA ASN A 105 -34.12 9.75 17.64
C ASN A 105 -33.28 8.68 16.89
N THR A 106 -32.08 8.99 16.41
CA THR A 106 -31.22 8.03 15.71
C THR A 106 -30.14 7.45 16.62
N PHE A 107 -29.87 6.15 16.49
CA PHE A 107 -28.71 5.51 17.09
C PHE A 107 -27.58 5.40 16.05
N ARG A 108 -26.48 6.10 16.27
CA ARG A 108 -25.35 6.12 15.31
C ARG A 108 -24.30 5.09 15.67
N VAL A 109 -23.97 4.21 14.72
CA VAL A 109 -22.85 3.28 14.80
C VAL A 109 -21.77 3.76 13.84
N ALA A 110 -20.60 4.10 14.35
CA ALA A 110 -19.43 4.41 13.54
C ALA A 110 -18.54 3.17 13.42
N LEU A 111 -18.12 2.83 12.21
CA LEU A 111 -17.18 1.75 11.94
C LEU A 111 -15.79 2.34 11.65
N LEU A 112 -14.78 1.81 12.33
CA LEU A 112 -13.36 2.05 12.09
C LEU A 112 -12.70 0.75 11.68
N GLY A 113 -11.67 0.84 10.84
CA GLY A 113 -10.95 -0.29 10.30
C GLY A 113 -10.13 0.11 9.07
N ASP A 114 -9.61 -0.91 8.40
CA ASP A 114 -8.84 -0.78 7.18
C ASP A 114 -9.67 -1.11 5.92
N SER A 115 -9.01 -1.66 4.91
CA SER A 115 -9.58 -2.05 3.63
C SER A 115 -10.67 -3.13 3.74
N MET A 116 -10.63 -3.99 4.77
CA MET A 116 -11.64 -5.02 5.04
C MET A 116 -13.01 -4.42 5.38
N VAL A 117 -12.99 -3.26 6.04
CA VAL A 117 -14.20 -2.52 6.42
C VAL A 117 -14.55 -1.48 5.37
N GLU A 118 -13.58 -0.85 4.72
CA GLU A 118 -13.83 0.15 3.67
C GLU A 118 -14.63 -0.43 2.47
N SER A 119 -14.39 -1.71 2.16
CA SER A 119 -15.23 -2.53 1.28
C SER A 119 -15.33 -2.02 -0.17
N LEU A 120 -14.28 -1.40 -0.72
CA LEU A 120 -14.27 -0.90 -2.10
C LEU A 120 -14.49 -2.01 -3.17
N GLN A 121 -14.35 -3.28 -2.79
CA GLN A 121 -14.45 -4.44 -3.68
C GLN A 121 -15.90 -4.79 -4.07
N VAL A 122 -16.89 -4.29 -3.31
CA VAL A 122 -18.33 -4.54 -3.55
C VAL A 122 -19.10 -3.23 -3.64
N SER A 123 -20.33 -3.26 -4.17
CA SER A 123 -21.18 -2.06 -4.19
C SER A 123 -21.52 -1.61 -2.76
N ILE A 124 -21.81 -0.32 -2.58
CA ILE A 124 -22.05 0.22 -1.23
C ILE A 124 -23.21 -0.51 -0.52
N ASP A 125 -24.27 -0.84 -1.26
CA ASP A 125 -25.45 -1.53 -0.74
C ASP A 125 -25.18 -2.98 -0.29
N GLU A 126 -24.10 -3.59 -0.80
CA GLU A 126 -23.65 -4.92 -0.43
C GLU A 126 -22.67 -4.92 0.74
N THR A 127 -22.16 -3.76 1.17
CA THR A 127 -21.26 -3.68 2.32
C THR A 127 -22.00 -4.12 3.60
N PHE A 128 -21.28 -4.78 4.50
CA PHE A 128 -21.89 -5.24 5.75
C PHE A 128 -22.41 -4.07 6.60
N GLY A 129 -21.79 -2.88 6.52
CA GLY A 129 -22.28 -1.69 7.22
C GLY A 129 -23.68 -1.29 6.78
N ARG A 130 -23.93 -1.20 5.46
CA ARG A 130 -25.25 -0.92 4.89
C ARG A 130 -26.24 -2.06 5.13
N GLN A 131 -25.79 -3.31 5.09
CA GLN A 131 -26.65 -4.45 5.40
C GLN A 131 -27.06 -4.49 6.89
N ILE A 132 -26.15 -4.21 7.82
CA ILE A 132 -26.43 -4.12 9.27
C ILE A 132 -27.43 -2.99 9.54
N GLU A 133 -27.25 -1.81 8.93
CA GLU A 133 -28.20 -0.69 9.06
C GLU A 133 -29.64 -1.14 8.70
N ARG A 134 -29.80 -1.94 7.63
CA ARG A 134 -31.10 -2.44 7.19
C ARG A 134 -31.64 -3.57 8.07
N LYS A 135 -30.78 -4.43 8.63
CA LYS A 135 -31.19 -5.63 9.38
C LYS A 135 -31.40 -5.38 10.87
N VAL A 136 -30.77 -4.36 11.45
CA VAL A 136 -30.99 -3.99 12.86
C VAL A 136 -32.31 -3.22 12.97
N THR A 137 -33.42 -3.95 13.01
CA THR A 137 -34.78 -3.38 13.06
C THR A 137 -35.41 -3.43 14.45
N ASN A 138 -34.96 -4.35 15.32
CA ASN A 138 -35.53 -4.56 16.66
C ASN A 138 -34.86 -3.68 17.73
N THR A 139 -34.72 -2.39 17.42
CA THR A 139 -34.15 -1.39 18.32
C THR A 139 -35.12 -0.21 18.44
N GLU A 140 -35.17 0.44 19.60
CA GLU A 140 -36.13 1.53 19.84
C GLU A 140 -35.86 2.78 18.97
N LYS A 141 -34.63 2.90 18.48
CA LYS A 141 -34.16 4.01 17.65
C LYS A 141 -33.71 3.48 16.28
N PRO A 142 -34.09 4.11 15.16
CA PRO A 142 -33.49 3.82 13.87
C PRO A 142 -31.96 3.85 13.95
N VAL A 143 -31.32 2.78 13.51
CA VAL A 143 -29.86 2.70 13.44
C VAL A 143 -29.39 3.37 12.16
N GLN A 144 -28.32 4.16 12.29
CA GLN A 144 -27.57 4.71 11.17
C GLN A 144 -26.12 4.27 11.29
N VAL A 145 -25.59 3.61 10.26
CA VAL A 145 -24.21 3.12 10.24
C VAL A 145 -23.37 4.04 9.38
N LEU A 146 -22.25 4.52 9.94
CA LEU A 146 -21.30 5.41 9.27
C LEU A 146 -19.96 4.69 9.15
N ASN A 147 -19.49 4.46 7.94
CA ASN A 147 -18.21 3.81 7.71
C ASN A 147 -17.08 4.83 7.54
N PHE A 148 -16.14 4.84 8.49
CA PHE A 148 -14.94 5.69 8.46
C PHE A 148 -13.67 4.93 8.11
N ALA A 149 -13.77 3.63 7.85
CA ALA A 149 -12.61 2.80 7.55
C ALA A 149 -11.84 3.31 6.33
N THR A 150 -10.53 3.09 6.34
CA THR A 150 -9.61 3.64 5.33
C THR A 150 -8.51 2.62 5.07
N SER A 151 -8.38 2.15 3.81
CA SER A 151 -7.38 1.13 3.46
C SER A 151 -5.97 1.50 3.92
N GLY A 152 -5.32 0.59 4.65
CA GLY A 152 -3.95 0.74 5.12
C GLY A 152 -3.78 1.59 6.38
N TYR A 153 -4.86 1.99 7.04
CA TYR A 153 -4.76 2.63 8.35
C TYR A 153 -4.35 1.63 9.43
N SER A 154 -3.39 2.03 10.27
CA SER A 154 -3.10 1.35 11.53
C SER A 154 -4.06 1.78 12.64
N THR A 155 -4.08 1.04 13.75
CA THR A 155 -4.86 1.41 14.95
C THR A 155 -4.53 2.82 15.47
N ALA A 156 -3.27 3.27 15.32
CA ALA A 156 -2.87 4.64 15.66
C ALA A 156 -3.56 5.67 14.75
N GLN A 157 -3.66 5.42 13.45
CA GLN A 157 -4.38 6.29 12.51
C GLN A 157 -5.88 6.28 12.79
N GLU A 158 -6.46 5.12 13.12
CA GLU A 158 -7.87 5.00 13.54
C GLU A 158 -8.15 5.81 14.82
N TYR A 159 -7.26 5.78 15.82
CA TYR A 159 -7.38 6.63 17.01
C TYR A 159 -7.34 8.12 16.67
N LEU A 160 -6.43 8.55 15.79
CA LEU A 160 -6.39 9.94 15.32
C LEU A 160 -7.68 10.30 14.58
N GLN A 161 -8.23 9.37 13.78
CA GLN A 161 -9.43 9.59 12.98
C GLN A 161 -10.66 9.66 13.88
N LEU A 162 -10.71 8.82 14.91
CA LEU A 162 -11.72 8.84 15.95
C LEU A 162 -11.84 10.25 16.55
N LYS A 163 -10.72 10.79 17.03
CA LYS A 163 -10.68 12.10 17.69
C LYS A 163 -10.97 13.27 16.76
N ARG A 164 -10.43 13.25 15.54
CA ARG A 164 -10.50 14.39 14.63
C ARG A 164 -11.76 14.43 13.78
N LYS A 165 -12.37 13.28 13.52
CA LYS A 165 -13.49 13.16 12.57
C LYS A 165 -14.68 12.41 13.16
N VAL A 166 -14.50 11.16 13.59
CA VAL A 166 -15.63 10.28 13.95
C VAL A 166 -16.49 10.86 15.07
N LEU A 167 -15.87 11.35 16.15
CA LEU A 167 -16.61 11.90 17.29
C LEU A 167 -17.40 13.18 16.97
N ASN A 168 -17.09 13.87 15.87
CA ASN A 168 -17.88 15.02 15.42
C ASN A 168 -19.25 14.60 14.86
N TYR A 169 -19.41 13.34 14.47
CA TYR A 169 -20.68 12.77 14.00
C TYR A 169 -21.55 12.24 15.15
N ASP A 170 -21.20 12.51 16.42
CA ASP A 170 -22.01 12.13 17.58
C ASP A 170 -22.46 10.66 17.59
N PRO A 171 -21.53 9.68 17.43
CA PRO A 171 -21.87 8.27 17.46
C PRO A 171 -22.35 7.85 18.86
N ASN A 172 -23.24 6.87 18.92
CA ASN A 172 -23.55 6.13 20.16
C ASN A 172 -22.59 4.97 20.36
N LEU A 173 -22.22 4.31 19.26
CA LEU A 173 -21.33 3.17 19.27
C LEU A 173 -20.22 3.38 18.25
N VAL A 174 -18.98 3.16 18.66
CA VAL A 174 -17.81 3.08 17.79
C VAL A 174 -17.34 1.63 17.78
N VAL A 175 -17.30 1.02 16.60
CA VAL A 175 -16.83 -0.36 16.41
C VAL A 175 -15.52 -0.32 15.64
N VAL A 176 -14.45 -0.75 16.29
CA VAL A 176 -13.14 -0.91 15.65
C VAL A 176 -13.00 -2.34 15.18
N PHE A 177 -12.81 -2.53 13.89
CA PHE A 177 -12.45 -3.82 13.32
C PHE A 177 -10.94 -3.95 13.32
N TYR A 178 -10.47 -4.89 14.11
CA TYR A 178 -9.07 -5.20 14.23
C TYR A 178 -8.71 -6.35 13.28
N ASN A 179 -7.75 -6.12 12.39
CA ASN A 179 -7.28 -7.09 11.42
C ASN A 179 -6.02 -7.83 11.86
N HIS A 180 -5.72 -8.88 11.11
CA HIS A 180 -4.49 -9.65 11.30
C HIS A 180 -3.27 -8.76 11.07
N ARG A 181 -2.39 -8.67 12.08
CA ARG A 181 -1.14 -7.91 12.15
C ARG A 181 -1.24 -6.43 12.54
N ASP A 182 -2.42 -5.90 12.83
CA ASP A 182 -2.56 -4.50 13.26
C ASP A 182 -1.70 -4.17 14.49
N LEU A 183 -1.33 -5.19 15.29
CA LEU A 183 -0.48 -5.02 16.48
C LEU A 183 0.86 -4.38 16.12
N PHE A 184 1.38 -4.72 14.94
CA PHE A 184 2.71 -4.35 14.47
C PHE A 184 2.69 -3.11 13.57
N GLU A 185 1.53 -2.70 13.07
CA GLU A 185 1.38 -1.63 12.10
C GLU A 185 1.52 -0.21 12.70
N ASN A 186 1.44 -0.11 14.02
CA ASN A 186 1.64 1.12 14.78
C ASN A 186 3.10 1.60 14.75
N TRP A 187 4.03 0.74 14.33
CA TRP A 187 5.46 1.01 14.25
C TRP A 187 6.05 0.38 12.98
N ALA A 188 5.87 1.03 11.82
CA ALA A 188 6.44 0.59 10.56
C ALA A 188 7.13 1.76 9.83
N PRO A 189 8.43 1.64 9.48
CA PRO A 189 9.12 2.70 8.74
C PRO A 189 8.44 2.91 7.39
N PRO A 190 8.25 4.16 6.95
CA PRO A 190 7.58 4.43 5.69
C PRO A 190 8.42 3.90 4.53
N ASP A 191 7.80 3.17 3.60
CA ASP A 191 8.45 2.75 2.36
C ASP A 191 8.05 3.68 1.17
N GLN A 192 8.27 3.26 -0.07
CA GLN A 192 7.94 4.08 -1.24
C GLN A 192 6.43 4.20 -1.52
N THR A 193 5.61 3.35 -0.89
CA THR A 193 4.17 3.28 -1.08
C THR A 193 3.48 4.28 -0.17
N LEU A 194 2.60 5.11 -0.75
CA LEU A 194 1.90 6.16 0.00
C LEU A 194 1.09 5.59 1.19
N THR A 195 0.46 4.42 1.01
CA THR A 195 -0.35 3.74 2.04
C THR A 195 0.46 3.20 3.23
N ASN A 196 1.79 3.23 3.14
CA ASN A 196 2.70 2.86 4.24
C ASN A 196 3.26 4.11 4.95
N VAL A 197 2.90 5.31 4.48
CA VAL A 197 3.23 6.57 5.16
C VAL A 197 2.24 6.78 6.30
N ARG A 198 2.70 6.58 7.53
CA ARG A 198 1.85 6.67 8.73
C ARG A 198 2.64 7.21 9.93
N PRO A 199 1.96 7.86 10.91
CA PRO A 199 2.60 8.21 12.18
C PRO A 199 2.99 6.97 12.97
N TYR A 200 4.00 7.10 13.80
CA TYR A 200 4.37 6.09 14.78
C TYR A 200 3.54 6.26 16.05
N ALA A 201 3.11 5.16 16.66
CA ALA A 201 2.64 5.15 18.03
C ALA A 201 3.51 4.23 18.87
N LEU A 202 3.93 4.70 20.04
CA LEU A 202 4.72 3.90 20.97
C LEU A 202 4.44 4.31 22.41
N HIS A 203 4.21 3.31 23.27
CA HIS A 203 4.17 3.50 24.72
C HIS A 203 5.34 2.79 25.37
N LEU A 204 6.41 3.54 25.64
CA LEU A 204 7.57 3.04 26.36
C LEU A 204 7.27 2.90 27.87
N PRO A 205 7.87 1.93 28.58
CA PRO A 205 7.70 1.79 30.02
C PRO A 205 8.01 3.10 30.77
N GLY A 206 7.09 3.57 31.62
CA GLY A 206 7.27 4.77 32.43
C GLY A 206 7.18 6.10 31.67
N GLN A 207 6.79 6.07 30.39
CA GLN A 207 6.58 7.26 29.54
C GLN A 207 5.12 7.32 29.09
N PRO A 208 4.58 8.48 28.71
CA PRO A 208 3.25 8.54 28.11
C PRO A 208 3.23 7.88 26.71
N LEU A 209 2.03 7.45 26.27
CA LEU A 209 1.81 7.09 24.87
C LEU A 209 2.18 8.27 23.98
N THR A 210 3.12 8.04 23.06
CA THR A 210 3.59 9.05 22.11
C THR A 210 3.12 8.68 20.71
N ILE A 211 2.53 9.66 20.01
CA ILE A 211 2.22 9.56 18.59
C ILE A 211 3.05 10.59 17.85
N ASP A 212 3.93 10.14 16.96
CA ASP A 212 4.89 10.98 16.25
C ASP A 212 4.67 10.92 14.73
N SER A 213 4.44 12.07 14.10
CA SER A 213 4.30 12.22 12.65
C SER A 213 5.61 12.56 11.94
N SER A 214 6.76 12.41 12.61
CA SER A 214 8.08 12.65 12.02
C SER A 214 8.34 11.78 10.79
N SER A 215 7.88 10.53 10.76
CA SER A 215 7.89 9.64 9.59
C SER A 215 7.18 10.27 8.39
N VAL A 216 5.95 10.73 8.61
CA VAL A 216 5.12 11.39 7.60
C VAL A 216 5.81 12.66 7.10
N THR A 217 6.35 13.46 8.02
CA THR A 217 7.05 14.71 7.69
C THR A 217 8.30 14.45 6.87
N GLN A 218 9.11 13.45 7.23
CA GLN A 218 10.32 13.08 6.49
C GLN A 218 9.98 12.54 5.10
N TRP A 219 8.97 11.69 5.01
CA TRP A 219 8.52 11.15 3.72
C TRP A 219 7.97 12.25 2.81
N SER A 220 7.19 13.19 3.35
CA SER A 220 6.66 14.34 2.59
C SER A 220 7.77 15.25 2.07
N LYS A 221 8.92 15.33 2.76
CA LYS A 221 10.11 16.07 2.32
C LYS A 221 10.98 15.31 1.32
N SER A 222 10.74 14.01 1.13
CA SER A 222 11.42 13.22 0.10
C SER A 222 11.11 13.78 -1.30
N PRO A 223 11.97 13.52 -2.30
CA PRO A 223 11.67 13.97 -3.66
C PRO A 223 10.35 13.41 -4.21
N ARG A 224 9.98 12.18 -3.83
CA ARG A 224 8.68 11.58 -4.18
C ARG A 224 7.51 12.33 -3.53
N GLY A 225 7.58 12.58 -2.22
CA GLY A 225 6.54 13.33 -1.51
C GLY A 225 6.37 14.75 -2.05
N LYS A 226 7.48 15.46 -2.30
CA LYS A 226 7.45 16.79 -2.93
C LYS A 226 6.80 16.78 -4.32
N PHE A 227 7.14 15.79 -5.14
CA PHE A 227 6.55 15.62 -6.46
C PHE A 227 5.04 15.40 -6.36
N LEU A 228 4.59 14.40 -5.59
CA LEU A 228 3.17 14.08 -5.43
C LEU A 228 2.34 15.23 -4.83
N ASN A 229 2.92 16.04 -3.95
CA ASN A 229 2.30 17.27 -3.46
C ASN A 229 2.24 18.37 -4.54
N SER A 230 3.29 18.53 -5.35
CA SER A 230 3.32 19.59 -6.38
C SER A 230 2.30 19.37 -7.50
N ILE A 231 1.83 18.14 -7.68
CA ILE A 231 0.83 17.78 -8.69
C ILE A 231 -0.50 17.34 -8.06
N GLU A 232 -0.79 17.70 -6.80
CA GLU A 232 -2.00 17.27 -6.08
C GLU A 232 -3.28 17.52 -6.89
N TRP A 233 -3.44 18.72 -7.45
CA TRP A 233 -4.61 19.04 -8.29
C TRP A 233 -4.74 18.10 -9.49
N LEU A 234 -3.63 17.78 -10.16
CA LEU A 234 -3.63 16.84 -11.29
C LEU A 234 -4.03 15.44 -10.83
N ARG A 235 -3.51 14.98 -9.69
CA ARG A 235 -3.84 13.67 -9.10
C ARG A 235 -5.33 13.54 -8.80
N GLU A 236 -5.93 14.58 -8.26
CA GLU A 236 -7.36 14.60 -7.94
C GLU A 236 -8.24 14.66 -9.20
N HIS A 237 -7.84 15.37 -10.26
CA HIS A 237 -8.72 15.73 -11.37
C HIS A 237 -8.43 15.05 -12.72
N SER A 238 -7.27 14.39 -12.90
CA SER A 238 -6.89 13.75 -14.16
C SER A 238 -7.02 12.22 -14.10
N ARG A 239 -7.74 11.66 -15.08
CA ARG A 239 -7.84 10.21 -15.28
C ARG A 239 -6.62 9.67 -16.00
N ILE A 240 -6.00 10.49 -16.85
CA ILE A 240 -4.69 10.15 -17.44
C ILE A 240 -3.70 9.89 -16.31
N TRP A 241 -3.67 10.79 -15.31
CA TRP A 241 -2.85 10.59 -14.13
C TRP A 241 -3.26 9.35 -13.33
N GLY A 242 -4.56 9.14 -13.10
CA GLY A 242 -5.05 7.95 -12.40
C GLY A 242 -4.56 6.63 -13.03
N LEU A 243 -4.53 6.54 -14.37
CA LEU A 243 -3.96 5.39 -15.08
C LEU A 243 -2.44 5.28 -14.91
N ILE A 244 -1.72 6.41 -14.93
CA ILE A 244 -0.27 6.43 -14.65
C ILE A 244 -0.01 5.94 -13.22
N ALA A 245 -0.78 6.39 -12.24
CA ALA A 245 -0.66 5.99 -10.84
C ALA A 245 -1.00 4.51 -10.63
N ALA A 246 -2.05 4.00 -11.28
CA ALA A 246 -2.42 2.59 -11.25
C ALA A 246 -1.32 1.71 -11.85
N TRP A 247 -0.77 2.12 -12.99
CA TRP A 247 0.35 1.43 -13.63
C TRP A 247 1.63 1.50 -12.78
N GLU A 248 1.96 2.67 -12.22
CA GLU A 248 3.07 2.88 -11.31
C GLU A 248 2.99 1.92 -10.10
N THR A 249 1.81 1.80 -9.51
CA THR A 249 1.57 0.89 -8.39
C THR A 249 1.84 -0.56 -8.79
N GLN A 250 1.43 -0.99 -9.99
CA GLN A 250 1.72 -2.34 -10.48
C GLN A 250 3.20 -2.55 -10.81
N ALA A 251 3.84 -1.54 -11.42
CA ALA A 251 5.23 -1.56 -11.85
C ALA A 251 6.21 -1.48 -10.68
N SER A 252 5.88 -0.79 -9.59
CA SER A 252 6.75 -0.69 -8.40
C SER A 252 7.01 -2.06 -7.75
N PHE A 253 6.10 -3.01 -7.93
CA PHE A 253 6.27 -4.38 -7.42
C PHE A 253 7.06 -5.30 -8.36
N HIS A 254 7.20 -4.97 -9.66
CA HIS A 254 7.65 -5.94 -10.67
C HIS A 254 8.70 -5.45 -11.69
N ASP A 255 8.95 -4.14 -11.83
CA ASP A 255 9.76 -3.60 -12.93
C ASP A 255 11.04 -2.84 -12.48
N PRO A 256 12.25 -3.41 -12.73
CA PRO A 256 13.54 -2.77 -12.45
C PRO A 256 13.82 -1.49 -13.27
N VAL A 257 13.30 -1.40 -14.49
CA VAL A 257 13.47 -0.25 -15.40
C VAL A 257 12.65 0.93 -14.87
N TYR A 258 11.44 0.66 -14.39
CA TYR A 258 10.60 1.67 -13.76
C TYR A 258 11.27 2.31 -12.53
N ARG A 259 11.86 1.51 -11.64
CA ARG A 259 12.63 2.00 -10.48
C ARG A 259 13.79 2.91 -10.88
N THR A 260 14.40 2.64 -12.04
CA THR A 260 15.50 3.45 -12.59
C THR A 260 15.01 4.77 -13.18
N VAL A 261 13.90 4.77 -13.93
CA VAL A 261 13.29 5.97 -14.52
C VAL A 261 12.69 6.89 -13.45
N VAL A 262 11.96 6.35 -12.48
CA VAL A 262 11.47 7.12 -11.32
C VAL A 262 12.64 7.62 -10.48
N GLY A 263 13.69 6.82 -10.30
CA GLY A 263 14.93 7.25 -9.66
C GLY A 263 15.58 8.44 -10.39
N PHE A 264 15.50 8.50 -11.72
CA PHE A 264 15.96 9.64 -12.51
C PHE A 264 15.06 10.87 -12.32
N LEU A 265 13.73 10.73 -12.38
CA LEU A 265 12.79 11.84 -12.19
C LEU A 265 12.81 12.41 -10.77
N THR A 266 13.00 11.56 -9.77
CA THR A 266 12.99 11.95 -8.35
C THR A 266 14.37 12.35 -7.84
N GLN A 267 15.46 11.76 -8.37
CA GLN A 267 16.83 12.03 -7.94
C GLN A 267 17.80 12.06 -9.14
N PRO A 268 17.65 13.03 -10.07
CA PRO A 268 18.38 13.03 -11.34
C PRO A 268 19.89 13.03 -11.14
N VAL A 269 20.39 13.78 -10.16
CA VAL A 269 21.84 13.88 -9.88
C VAL A 269 22.42 12.58 -9.30
N LYS A 270 21.68 11.84 -8.47
CA LYS A 270 22.16 10.57 -7.89
C LYS A 270 22.12 9.45 -8.92
N THR A 271 21.09 9.41 -9.76
CA THR A 271 20.97 8.42 -10.84
C THR A 271 22.01 8.66 -11.92
N VAL A 272 22.28 9.93 -12.29
CA VAL A 272 23.39 10.29 -13.17
C VAL A 272 24.76 9.99 -12.54
N LYS A 273 24.95 10.22 -11.23
CA LYS A 273 26.20 9.83 -10.53
C LYS A 273 26.37 8.31 -10.42
N ALA A 274 25.30 7.56 -10.19
CA ALA A 274 25.33 6.10 -10.14
C ALA A 274 25.61 5.51 -11.54
N ALA A 275 24.98 6.07 -12.58
CA ALA A 275 25.27 5.76 -13.97
C ALA A 275 26.70 6.16 -14.37
N ALA A 276 27.19 7.32 -13.93
CA ALA A 276 28.58 7.77 -14.15
C ALA A 276 29.59 6.88 -13.43
N LYS A 277 29.26 6.40 -12.22
CA LYS A 277 30.07 5.45 -11.44
C LYS A 277 30.07 4.04 -12.04
N SER A 278 29.00 3.63 -12.74
CA SER A 278 29.01 2.42 -13.57
C SER A 278 29.71 2.62 -14.92
N LEU A 279 29.69 3.84 -15.48
CA LEU A 279 30.37 4.22 -16.72
C LEU A 279 31.89 4.35 -16.55
N SER A 280 32.40 4.64 -15.35
CA SER A 280 33.84 4.65 -15.06
C SER A 280 34.50 3.26 -15.03
N ALA A 281 33.71 2.18 -15.19
CA ALA A 281 34.17 0.79 -15.19
C ALA A 281 34.20 0.16 -16.60
N ILE A 282 33.88 0.91 -17.66
CA ILE A 282 33.73 0.38 -19.02
C ILE A 282 34.68 1.12 -19.97
N LYS A 283 35.44 0.37 -20.78
CA LYS A 283 36.36 0.94 -21.78
C LYS A 283 35.56 1.61 -22.92
N PRO A 284 35.98 2.79 -23.42
CA PRO A 284 35.19 3.61 -24.35
C PRO A 284 34.81 2.92 -25.67
N ASP A 285 35.62 1.95 -26.09
CA ASP A 285 35.59 1.40 -27.45
C ASP A 285 34.43 0.41 -27.65
N GLU A 286 33.94 -0.24 -26.59
CA GLU A 286 32.78 -1.16 -26.64
C GLU A 286 31.43 -0.44 -26.58
N VAL A 287 31.40 0.78 -26.03
CA VAL A 287 30.18 1.57 -25.84
C VAL A 287 29.73 2.22 -27.16
N LEU A 288 30.66 2.73 -27.98
CA LEU A 288 30.30 3.41 -29.22
C LEU A 288 29.67 2.48 -30.29
N ALA A 289 29.88 1.17 -30.18
CA ALA A 289 29.21 0.18 -31.04
C ALA A 289 27.77 -0.16 -30.59
N GLN A 290 27.42 0.07 -29.31
CA GLN A 290 26.11 -0.29 -28.75
C GLN A 290 25.07 0.83 -28.80
N TYR A 291 25.47 2.10 -28.94
CA TYR A 291 24.57 3.27 -28.88
C TYR A 291 24.40 4.00 -30.21
N THR A 292 24.20 3.28 -31.30
CA THR A 292 23.71 3.90 -32.54
C THR A 292 22.21 4.22 -32.43
N PRO A 293 21.75 5.43 -32.84
CA PRO A 293 20.34 5.85 -32.74
C PRO A 293 19.34 4.86 -33.35
N LYS A 294 19.76 4.12 -34.39
CA LYS A 294 18.96 3.06 -35.03
C LYS A 294 18.60 1.90 -34.09
N ARG A 295 19.43 1.57 -33.10
CA ARG A 295 19.19 0.45 -32.17
C ARG A 295 18.30 0.87 -31.00
N LEU A 296 18.44 2.10 -30.50
CA LEU A 296 17.52 2.69 -29.51
C LEU A 296 16.11 2.86 -30.09
N TRP A 297 15.99 3.29 -31.35
CA TRP A 297 14.71 3.35 -32.07
C TRP A 297 14.10 1.95 -32.28
N LYS A 298 14.93 0.93 -32.53
CA LYS A 298 14.49 -0.48 -32.59
C LYS A 298 14.13 -1.08 -31.23
N ALA A 299 14.71 -0.62 -30.12
CA ALA A 299 14.33 -1.05 -28.77
C ALA A 299 13.03 -0.40 -28.30
N PHE A 300 12.78 0.85 -28.69
CA PHE A 300 11.53 1.57 -28.40
C PHE A 300 10.35 1.10 -29.26
N ILE A 301 10.58 0.71 -30.52
CA ILE A 301 9.51 0.34 -31.47
C ILE A 301 9.46 -1.17 -31.76
N GLY A 302 10.55 -1.91 -31.53
CA GLY A 302 10.63 -3.35 -31.82
C GLY A 302 10.17 -4.26 -30.67
N SER A 303 9.68 -3.71 -29.56
CA SER A 303 8.98 -4.49 -28.56
C SER A 303 7.55 -4.76 -29.03
N ASN A 304 7.39 -5.81 -29.84
CA ASN A 304 6.09 -6.45 -30.10
C ASN A 304 5.43 -7.04 -28.82
N ASN A 305 6.00 -6.78 -27.63
CA ASN A 305 5.46 -7.16 -26.33
C ASN A 305 5.24 -5.97 -25.37
N SER A 306 5.31 -4.72 -25.85
CA SER A 306 4.87 -3.54 -25.09
C SER A 306 3.35 -3.41 -25.09
N SER A 307 2.64 -4.49 -24.77
CA SER A 307 1.24 -4.39 -24.42
C SER A 307 1.16 -3.80 -23.01
N PHE A 308 0.80 -2.53 -22.90
CA PHE A 308 0.27 -1.93 -21.67
C PHE A 308 -0.92 -2.79 -21.21
N LYS A 309 -0.62 -3.83 -20.42
CA LYS A 309 -1.60 -4.76 -19.87
C LYS A 309 -1.77 -4.41 -18.40
N ILE A 310 -2.66 -3.46 -18.12
CA ILE A 310 -3.23 -3.36 -16.78
C ILE A 310 -4.05 -4.63 -16.58
N LYS A 311 -3.61 -5.50 -15.67
CA LYS A 311 -4.43 -6.64 -15.26
C LYS A 311 -5.51 -6.10 -14.32
N PHE A 312 -6.72 -5.95 -14.85
CA PHE A 312 -7.91 -5.76 -14.03
C PHE A 312 -8.41 -7.11 -13.54
N TYR A 313 -9.08 -7.14 -12.39
CA TYR A 313 -9.82 -8.31 -11.97
C TYR A 313 -10.87 -8.67 -13.03
N ASP A 314 -10.75 -9.86 -13.62
CA ASP A 314 -11.60 -10.27 -14.74
C ASP A 314 -12.88 -10.91 -14.19
N HIS A 315 -14.00 -10.21 -14.33
CA HIS A 315 -15.31 -10.66 -13.87
C HIS A 315 -15.97 -11.60 -14.90
N ALA A 316 -15.30 -12.68 -15.27
CA ALA A 316 -15.99 -13.82 -15.87
C ALA A 316 -16.50 -14.70 -14.71
N SER A 317 -17.65 -14.42 -14.09
CA SER A 317 -18.94 -14.86 -14.63
C SER A 317 -20.13 -14.23 -13.90
N VAL A 318 -20.85 -13.30 -14.53
CA VAL A 318 -22.32 -13.24 -14.42
C VAL A 318 -22.85 -12.96 -15.82
N SER A 319 -23.20 -14.01 -16.55
CA SER A 319 -24.06 -13.86 -17.72
C SER A 319 -25.49 -13.60 -17.24
N LYS A 320 -26.21 -12.73 -17.97
CA LYS A 320 -27.64 -12.45 -17.75
C LYS A 320 -28.56 -13.66 -17.92
N ASP A 321 -28.05 -14.81 -18.33
CA ASP A 321 -28.79 -16.06 -18.41
C ASP A 321 -28.14 -17.07 -17.46
N GLY A 322 -28.85 -17.45 -16.40
CA GLY A 322 -28.38 -18.27 -15.27
C GLY A 322 -28.04 -19.72 -15.62
N LYS A 323 -26.99 -19.96 -16.40
CA LYS A 323 -26.37 -21.27 -16.58
C LYS A 323 -24.86 -21.18 -16.35
N GLU A 324 -24.40 -21.88 -15.31
CA GLU A 324 -22.98 -22.02 -14.95
C GLU A 324 -22.16 -22.57 -16.14
N LYS A 325 -21.00 -21.95 -16.40
CA LYS A 325 -19.91 -22.60 -17.14
C LYS A 325 -18.84 -23.02 -16.15
N GLU A 326 -18.32 -24.23 -16.33
CA GLU A 326 -17.33 -24.87 -15.46
C GLU A 326 -16.09 -23.99 -15.21
N PRO A 327 -15.48 -24.07 -14.01
CA PRO A 327 -14.30 -23.31 -13.67
C PRO A 327 -13.07 -23.81 -14.44
N ILE A 328 -12.27 -22.84 -14.91
CA ILE A 328 -10.94 -23.06 -15.51
C ILE A 328 -10.07 -23.82 -14.49
N LYS A 329 -9.49 -24.95 -14.92
CA LYS A 329 -8.63 -25.81 -14.09
C LYS A 329 -7.39 -25.03 -13.62
N ALA A 330 -7.05 -25.19 -12.34
CA ALA A 330 -5.94 -24.56 -11.64
C ALA A 330 -4.52 -24.96 -12.12
N SER A 331 -4.38 -25.56 -13.31
CA SER A 331 -3.12 -26.11 -13.83
C SER A 331 -2.40 -25.22 -14.86
N GLU A 332 -2.93 -24.04 -15.20
CA GLU A 332 -2.32 -23.16 -16.23
C GLU A 332 -1.68 -21.87 -15.69
N VAL A 333 -1.51 -21.75 -14.36
CA VAL A 333 -0.66 -20.70 -13.77
C VAL A 333 0.71 -21.30 -13.45
N SER A 334 1.62 -21.25 -14.42
CA SER A 334 3.02 -21.62 -14.20
C SER A 334 3.75 -20.51 -13.42
N ILE A 335 4.16 -20.83 -12.20
CA ILE A 335 5.12 -20.03 -11.42
C ILE A 335 6.53 -20.44 -11.88
N PRO A 336 7.40 -19.51 -12.33
CA PRO A 336 8.79 -19.85 -12.65
C PRO A 336 9.53 -20.36 -11.41
N LYS A 337 10.23 -21.50 -11.53
CA LYS A 337 10.95 -22.17 -10.44
C LYS A 337 12.27 -21.49 -10.01
N ASP A 338 12.65 -20.34 -10.57
CA ASP A 338 14.00 -19.78 -10.42
C ASP A 338 14.16 -18.67 -9.36
N VAL A 339 13.30 -18.60 -8.34
CA VAL A 339 13.49 -17.64 -7.22
C VAL A 339 14.04 -18.29 -5.94
N GLN A 340 14.21 -19.61 -5.90
CA GLN A 340 14.95 -20.27 -4.83
C GLN A 340 16.46 -20.30 -5.13
N LYS A 341 17.12 -19.16 -4.92
CA LYS A 341 18.51 -18.99 -4.45
C LYS A 341 18.94 -17.54 -4.68
N SER A 342 18.94 -16.74 -3.62
CA SER A 342 19.86 -15.58 -3.56
C SER A 342 21.07 -15.95 -2.69
N PRO A 343 22.28 -15.53 -3.05
CA PRO A 343 23.51 -16.01 -2.44
C PRO A 343 23.81 -15.27 -1.13
N VAL A 344 23.97 -16.06 -0.07
CA VAL A 344 24.65 -15.65 1.16
C VAL A 344 26.12 -15.42 0.82
N MET A 345 26.62 -14.22 1.10
CA MET A 345 28.04 -13.85 1.05
C MET A 345 28.85 -14.83 1.92
N ALA A 346 29.62 -15.69 1.28
CA ALA A 346 30.71 -16.43 1.90
C ALA A 346 32.00 -15.95 1.22
N ASP A 347 32.76 -15.11 1.92
CA ASP A 347 34.15 -14.85 1.55
C ASP A 347 35.01 -14.81 2.82
N LYS A 348 35.49 -16.00 3.20
CA LYS A 348 36.63 -16.17 4.10
C LYS A 348 37.78 -16.72 3.27
N ALA A 349 38.73 -15.86 2.93
CA ALA A 349 40.18 -16.10 3.00
C ALA A 349 40.94 -15.14 2.06
N LYS A 350 41.60 -14.14 2.65
CA LYS A 350 42.95 -13.69 2.28
C LYS A 350 43.44 -12.66 3.32
N ALA A 351 44.14 -13.18 4.32
CA ALA A 351 45.01 -12.40 5.18
C ALA A 351 46.46 -12.61 4.71
N THR A 352 47.17 -11.51 4.46
CA THR A 352 48.65 -11.36 4.38
C THR A 352 48.89 -9.88 4.07
N LYS A 353 49.74 -9.08 4.71
CA LYS A 353 50.78 -9.22 5.74
C LYS A 353 50.83 -7.90 6.55
N ILE A 354 51.12 -7.97 7.84
CA ILE A 354 51.82 -6.89 8.56
C ILE A 354 52.98 -7.56 9.31
N ASP A 355 54.20 -7.06 9.07
CA ASP A 355 55.48 -7.45 9.67
C ASP A 355 55.74 -6.64 10.98
N PRO A 356 56.71 -7.01 11.83
CA PRO A 356 56.51 -7.11 13.26
C PRO A 356 57.58 -6.30 14.01
N VAL A 357 57.30 -5.05 14.36
CA VAL A 357 58.11 -4.31 15.34
C VAL A 357 57.20 -3.39 16.15
N ILE A 358 56.78 -3.88 17.32
CA ILE A 358 56.85 -3.24 18.65
C ILE A 358 56.25 -4.28 19.60
N ALA A 359 57.14 -5.13 20.10
CA ALA A 359 56.92 -5.88 21.33
C ALA A 359 57.10 -4.91 22.52
N SER A 360 56.27 -5.04 23.56
CA SER A 360 56.74 -5.11 24.96
C SER A 360 55.60 -5.09 25.99
N GLY A 361 55.71 -6.01 26.97
CA GLY A 361 55.02 -5.99 28.27
C GLY A 361 53.70 -6.80 28.31
N ILE A 362 53.53 -7.86 29.10
CA ILE A 362 54.14 -8.24 30.38
C ILE A 362 53.98 -9.77 30.61
N MET A 363 55.09 -10.39 31.06
CA MET A 363 55.28 -11.63 31.85
C MET A 363 54.83 -12.99 31.26
N GLN A 364 55.77 -13.82 30.79
CA GLN A 364 56.64 -14.77 31.52
C GLN A 364 55.95 -16.09 31.91
N ALA A 365 56.33 -17.13 31.18
CA ALA A 365 56.06 -18.55 31.43
C ALA A 365 56.79 -19.07 32.69
N PRO A 366 56.45 -20.28 33.15
CA PRO A 366 57.38 -21.37 32.88
C PRO A 366 56.74 -22.65 32.32
N SER A 367 57.66 -23.45 31.79
CA SER A 367 57.59 -24.60 30.93
C SER A 367 57.06 -25.91 31.52
N LEU A 368 56.90 -26.86 30.59
CA LEU A 368 57.04 -28.31 30.68
C LEU A 368 55.76 -29.14 30.90
N GLN A 369 55.37 -29.73 29.77
CA GLN A 369 55.09 -31.17 29.61
C GLN A 369 54.30 -31.84 30.74
N THR A 370 53.05 -32.17 30.42
CA THR A 370 52.49 -33.52 30.55
C THR A 370 51.13 -33.52 29.85
N PHE A 371 50.98 -34.32 28.80
CA PHE A 371 49.64 -34.69 28.33
C PHE A 371 49.05 -35.70 29.32
N PRO A 372 47.78 -35.52 29.70
CA PRO A 372 46.88 -36.66 29.74
C PRO A 372 45.62 -36.41 28.92
N LYS A 373 45.35 -37.37 28.03
CA LYS A 373 44.08 -37.78 27.41
C LYS A 373 43.09 -36.67 27.00
N ALA A 374 42.98 -36.53 25.68
CA ALA A 374 41.88 -35.92 24.96
C ALA A 374 40.52 -36.19 25.62
N ILE A 375 39.97 -35.18 26.28
CA ILE A 375 38.52 -34.98 26.24
C ILE A 375 38.26 -34.54 24.81
N ASN A 376 37.50 -35.35 24.10
CA ASN A 376 37.17 -35.23 22.69
C ASN A 376 36.86 -33.74 22.34
N GLU A 377 37.84 -33.01 21.79
CA GLU A 377 37.76 -31.56 21.55
C GLU A 377 36.59 -31.22 20.62
N ALA A 378 36.20 -32.17 19.77
CA ALA A 378 35.00 -32.11 18.95
C ALA A 378 33.70 -32.11 19.76
N THR A 379 33.63 -32.81 20.89
CA THR A 379 32.45 -32.87 21.76
C THR A 379 32.34 -31.62 22.65
N ALA A 380 33.47 -31.09 23.13
CA ALA A 380 33.49 -29.83 23.88
C ALA A 380 33.22 -28.61 22.97
N ALA A 381 33.77 -28.59 21.75
CA ALA A 381 33.48 -27.57 20.75
C ALA A 381 32.03 -27.63 20.26
N LYS A 382 31.46 -28.83 20.11
CA LYS A 382 30.04 -29.02 19.79
C LYS A 382 29.15 -28.58 20.95
N ALA A 383 29.44 -28.97 22.19
CA ALA A 383 28.67 -28.53 23.35
C ALA A 383 28.73 -27.02 23.57
N LEU A 384 29.87 -26.38 23.27
CA LEU A 384 30.01 -24.91 23.34
C LEU A 384 29.29 -24.21 22.18
N ALA A 385 29.28 -24.81 20.97
CA ALA A 385 28.53 -24.31 19.83
C ALA A 385 27.01 -24.48 20.03
N ASP A 386 26.57 -25.61 20.58
CA ASP A 386 25.17 -25.90 20.90
C ASP A 386 24.70 -24.99 22.06
N ALA A 387 25.51 -24.78 23.10
CA ALA A 387 25.20 -23.84 24.18
C ALA A 387 25.17 -22.38 23.71
N LYS A 388 26.01 -22.00 22.74
CA LYS A 388 25.98 -20.68 22.12
C LYS A 388 24.76 -20.52 21.21
N ALA A 389 24.40 -21.54 20.43
CA ALA A 389 23.17 -21.55 19.64
C ALA A 389 21.92 -21.47 20.53
N ASP A 390 21.89 -22.20 21.65
CA ASP A 390 20.82 -22.14 22.64
C ASP A 390 20.75 -20.76 23.33
N ALA A 391 21.89 -20.13 23.60
CA ALA A 391 21.94 -18.78 24.16
C ALA A 391 21.47 -17.73 23.14
N ASP A 392 21.87 -17.84 21.87
CA ASP A 392 21.46 -16.96 20.77
C ASP A 392 19.96 -17.11 20.47
N ILE A 393 19.41 -18.34 20.50
CA ILE A 393 17.97 -18.61 20.39
C ILE A 393 17.21 -17.99 21.58
N LYS A 394 17.70 -18.18 22.81
CA LYS A 394 17.07 -17.57 24.00
C LYS A 394 17.11 -16.04 23.97
N ALA A 395 18.21 -15.45 23.50
CA ALA A 395 18.34 -14.01 23.36
C ALA A 395 17.40 -13.44 22.28
N ASN A 396 17.27 -14.13 21.13
CA ASN A 396 16.33 -13.76 20.08
C ASN A 396 14.87 -13.87 20.55
N ASN A 397 14.51 -14.96 21.24
CA ASN A 397 13.17 -15.14 21.82
C ASN A 397 12.85 -14.07 22.87
N ALA A 398 13.83 -13.70 23.71
CA ALA A 398 13.65 -12.61 24.69
C ALA A 398 13.45 -11.24 24.01
N GLY A 399 14.17 -10.97 22.90
CA GLY A 399 13.98 -9.77 22.09
C GLY A 399 12.58 -9.70 21.46
N GLN A 400 12.12 -10.81 20.90
CA GLN A 400 10.78 -10.96 20.32
C GLN A 400 9.68 -10.77 21.37
N ASP A 401 9.80 -11.41 22.52
CA ASP A 401 8.87 -11.26 23.64
C ASP A 401 8.80 -9.80 24.13
N ASN A 402 9.95 -9.14 24.24
CA ASN A 402 10.01 -7.73 24.63
C ASN A 402 9.33 -6.83 23.60
N TYR A 403 9.50 -7.11 22.31
CA TYR A 403 8.82 -6.39 21.24
C TYR A 403 7.30 -6.59 21.29
N ILE A 404 6.83 -7.84 21.38
CA ILE A 404 5.39 -8.15 21.49
C ILE A 404 4.79 -7.49 22.73
N LYS A 405 5.49 -7.50 23.87
CA LYS A 405 5.07 -6.77 25.09
C LYS A 405 4.97 -5.27 24.87
N LEU A 406 5.92 -4.68 24.14
CA LEU A 406 5.91 -3.24 23.83
C LEU A 406 4.75 -2.86 22.90
N MET A 407 4.51 -3.64 21.85
CA MET A 407 3.39 -3.44 20.94
C MET A 407 2.06 -3.65 21.66
N SER A 408 1.96 -4.68 22.51
CA SER A 408 0.76 -4.94 23.34
C SER A 408 0.48 -3.79 24.31
N ARG A 409 1.52 -3.21 24.94
CA ARG A 409 1.36 -2.03 25.81
C ARG A 409 0.89 -0.82 25.01
N THR A 410 1.44 -0.62 23.82
CA THR A 410 1.08 0.49 22.93
C THR A 410 -0.39 0.36 22.51
N LEU A 411 -0.80 -0.82 22.04
CA LEU A 411 -2.19 -1.11 21.71
C LEU A 411 -3.12 -0.92 22.90
N ASP A 412 -2.76 -1.44 24.08
CA ASP A 412 -3.56 -1.29 25.30
C ASP A 412 -3.83 0.20 25.63
N SER A 413 -2.86 1.07 25.36
CA SER A 413 -3.01 2.51 25.60
C SER A 413 -3.75 3.23 24.49
N LEU A 414 -3.63 2.79 23.24
CA LEU A 414 -4.50 3.26 22.17
C LEU A 414 -5.97 2.91 22.48
N LEU A 415 -6.25 1.67 22.89
CA LEU A 415 -7.59 1.24 23.28
C LEU A 415 -8.12 2.03 24.49
N TYR A 416 -7.27 2.31 25.48
CA TYR A 416 -7.63 3.17 26.61
C TYR A 416 -8.05 4.58 26.17
N GLU A 417 -7.23 5.20 25.31
CA GLU A 417 -7.45 6.55 24.81
C GLU A 417 -8.70 6.62 23.92
N MET A 418 -8.93 5.60 23.08
CA MET A 418 -10.13 5.48 22.26
C MET A 418 -11.38 5.35 23.13
N ASP A 419 -11.37 4.45 24.11
CA ASP A 419 -12.50 4.21 25.01
C ASP A 419 -12.82 5.46 25.85
N THR A 420 -11.78 6.12 26.38
CA THR A 420 -11.91 7.37 27.13
C THR A 420 -12.52 8.48 26.26
N ALA A 421 -12.05 8.62 25.01
CA ALA A 421 -12.58 9.60 24.08
C ALA A 421 -14.05 9.32 23.70
N CYS A 422 -14.42 8.05 23.51
CA CYS A 422 -15.81 7.64 23.27
C CYS A 422 -16.69 7.99 24.47
N LYS A 423 -16.29 7.57 25.68
CA LYS A 423 -17.04 7.83 26.93
C LYS A 423 -17.23 9.32 27.19
N ALA A 424 -16.22 10.14 26.92
CA ALA A 424 -16.29 11.60 27.05
C ALA A 424 -17.34 12.25 26.12
N LYS A 425 -17.75 11.55 25.05
CA LYS A 425 -18.81 11.96 24.12
C LYS A 425 -20.10 11.16 24.29
N GLY A 426 -20.23 10.37 25.36
CA GLY A 426 -21.40 9.51 25.58
C GLY A 426 -21.51 8.36 24.60
N ALA A 427 -20.42 7.99 23.93
CA ALA A 427 -20.34 6.85 23.04
C ALA A 427 -19.68 5.65 23.73
N ARG A 428 -20.01 4.44 23.29
CA ARG A 428 -19.33 3.20 23.68
C ARG A 428 -18.33 2.77 22.61
N LEU A 429 -17.21 2.22 23.05
CA LEU A 429 -16.27 1.54 22.16
C LEU A 429 -16.57 0.03 22.15
N ALA A 430 -16.45 -0.63 21.00
CA ALA A 430 -16.45 -2.08 20.86
C ALA A 430 -15.33 -2.51 19.89
N ILE A 431 -14.76 -3.68 20.12
CA ILE A 431 -13.74 -4.28 19.26
C ILE A 431 -14.30 -5.53 18.59
N VAL A 432 -14.10 -5.63 17.28
CA VAL A 432 -14.45 -6.81 16.48
C VAL A 432 -13.17 -7.31 15.81
N ILE A 433 -12.83 -8.58 16.00
CA ILE A 433 -11.77 -9.21 15.21
C ILE A 433 -12.32 -9.46 13.82
N ALA A 434 -11.65 -8.91 12.80
CA ALA A 434 -12.03 -9.10 11.42
C ALA A 434 -11.61 -10.49 10.89
N PRO A 435 -12.43 -11.08 9.99
CA PRO A 435 -12.13 -12.36 9.39
C PRO A 435 -10.95 -12.22 8.40
N SER A 436 -10.00 -13.15 8.45
CA SER A 436 -8.76 -13.13 7.66
C SER A 436 -8.62 -14.41 6.84
N ARG A 437 -8.55 -14.26 5.51
CA ARG A 437 -8.27 -15.38 4.60
C ARG A 437 -6.89 -15.99 4.88
N LEU A 438 -5.90 -15.16 5.20
CA LEU A 438 -4.53 -15.62 5.47
C LEU A 438 -4.47 -16.60 6.65
N ALA A 439 -5.33 -16.42 7.64
CA ALA A 439 -5.41 -17.30 8.80
C ALA A 439 -6.02 -18.68 8.46
N LEU A 440 -6.89 -18.77 7.43
CA LEU A 440 -7.48 -20.05 7.00
C LEU A 440 -6.46 -21.02 6.39
N ASP A 441 -5.42 -20.48 5.74
CA ASP A 441 -4.40 -21.25 5.03
C ASP A 441 -3.17 -21.54 5.91
N ALA A 442 -3.12 -20.98 7.12
CA ALA A 442 -1.98 -21.09 8.05
C ALA A 442 -1.86 -22.46 8.75
N THR A 443 -2.41 -23.54 8.20
CA THR A 443 -2.25 -24.90 8.75
C THR A 443 -0.81 -25.42 8.71
N GLU A 444 0.07 -24.76 7.96
CA GLU A 444 1.51 -24.84 8.19
C GLU A 444 1.91 -23.52 8.83
N VAL A 445 2.49 -23.60 10.03
CA VAL A 445 2.95 -22.47 10.84
C VAL A 445 3.77 -21.51 9.97
N ARG A 446 3.14 -20.50 9.38
CA ARG A 446 3.84 -19.34 8.87
C ARG A 446 4.08 -18.43 10.06
N GLU A 447 5.14 -18.77 10.80
CA GLU A 447 5.79 -17.85 11.72
C GLU A 447 6.02 -16.55 10.94
N ASP A 448 5.34 -15.48 11.35
CA ASP A 448 5.50 -14.18 10.71
C ASP A 448 6.86 -13.55 11.09
N MET A 449 7.08 -12.27 10.78
CA MET A 449 8.34 -11.58 11.12
C MET A 449 8.74 -11.73 12.60
N MET A 450 7.79 -12.04 13.49
CA MET A 450 7.96 -12.17 14.94
C MET A 450 7.31 -13.44 15.51
N ASN A 451 7.16 -14.50 14.71
CA ASN A 451 6.57 -15.79 15.13
C ASN A 451 5.29 -15.69 16.01
N LEU A 452 4.39 -14.75 15.69
CA LEU A 452 3.09 -14.57 16.35
C LEU A 452 1.98 -14.98 15.38
N THR A 453 1.23 -16.02 15.74
CA THR A 453 0.07 -16.48 14.97
C THR A 453 -1.17 -15.64 15.29
N TYR A 454 -2.13 -15.57 14.37
CA TYR A 454 -3.31 -14.71 14.52
C TYR A 454 -4.16 -15.08 15.75
N ASP A 455 -4.29 -16.37 16.07
CA ASP A 455 -4.98 -16.84 17.29
C ASP A 455 -4.32 -16.31 18.58
N LYS A 456 -2.98 -16.25 18.62
CA LYS A 456 -2.24 -15.67 19.74
C LYS A 456 -2.41 -14.16 19.80
N GLU A 457 -2.38 -13.47 18.66
CA GLU A 457 -2.65 -12.03 18.58
C GLU A 457 -4.08 -11.71 19.08
N ILE A 458 -5.09 -12.46 18.62
CA ILE A 458 -6.48 -12.39 19.10
C ILE A 458 -6.53 -12.61 20.62
N GLY A 459 -5.78 -13.60 21.13
CA GLY A 459 -5.68 -13.87 22.56
C GLY A 459 -5.11 -12.71 23.38
N ILE A 460 -4.18 -11.92 22.82
CA ILE A 460 -3.69 -10.69 23.44
C ILE A 460 -4.82 -9.66 23.49
N ILE A 461 -5.45 -9.36 22.35
CA ILE A 461 -6.49 -8.33 22.22
C ILE A 461 -7.69 -8.62 23.12
N LYS A 462 -8.12 -9.89 23.18
CA LYS A 462 -9.18 -10.34 24.09
C LYS A 462 -8.85 -10.01 25.55
N LYS A 463 -7.63 -10.30 26.01
CA LYS A 463 -7.19 -9.95 27.38
C LYS A 463 -7.16 -8.43 27.59
N LEU A 464 -6.73 -7.65 26.59
CA LEU A 464 -6.72 -6.19 26.69
C LEU A 464 -8.13 -5.62 26.85
N THR A 465 -9.08 -6.10 26.03
CA THR A 465 -10.49 -5.66 26.04
C THR A 465 -11.24 -6.10 27.29
N GLU A 466 -11.05 -7.34 27.76
CA GLU A 466 -11.63 -7.85 29.00
C GLU A 466 -11.22 -7.01 30.21
N ARG A 467 -9.93 -6.68 30.34
CA ARG A 467 -9.43 -5.83 31.45
C ARG A 467 -10.03 -4.42 31.46
N ARG A 468 -10.57 -3.96 30.34
CA ARG A 468 -11.15 -2.63 30.15
C ARG A 468 -12.67 -2.65 30.06
N GLU A 469 -13.28 -3.83 30.18
CA GLU A 469 -14.72 -4.04 29.99
C GLU A 469 -15.22 -3.52 28.61
N ILE A 470 -14.35 -3.57 27.60
CA ILE A 470 -14.70 -3.19 26.23
C ILE A 470 -15.37 -4.40 25.56
N PRO A 471 -16.61 -4.27 25.03
CA PRO A 471 -17.26 -5.33 24.27
C PRO A 471 -16.37 -5.86 23.15
N PHE A 472 -16.26 -7.19 23.07
CA PHE A 472 -15.40 -7.90 22.14
C PHE A 472 -16.18 -8.95 21.37
N TYR A 473 -15.96 -9.06 20.06
CA TYR A 473 -16.53 -10.10 19.22
C TYR A 473 -15.50 -10.66 18.24
N ASN A 474 -15.47 -11.99 18.07
CA ASN A 474 -14.47 -12.67 17.24
C ASN A 474 -15.09 -13.27 15.97
N LEU A 475 -15.01 -12.59 14.83
CA LEU A 475 -15.50 -13.15 13.56
C LEU A 475 -14.58 -14.21 12.99
N GLN A 476 -13.28 -14.18 13.31
CA GLN A 476 -12.33 -15.17 12.84
C GLN A 476 -12.70 -16.57 13.34
N GLU A 477 -13.05 -16.69 14.63
CA GLU A 477 -13.52 -17.96 15.21
C GLU A 477 -14.80 -18.49 14.52
N LYS A 478 -15.73 -17.60 14.19
CA LYS A 478 -16.97 -17.96 13.45
C LYS A 478 -16.67 -18.44 12.04
N LEU A 479 -15.70 -17.83 11.37
CA LEU A 479 -15.26 -18.20 10.04
C LEU A 479 -14.55 -19.56 10.05
N GLU A 480 -13.66 -19.80 11.03
CA GLU A 480 -12.91 -21.05 11.18
C GLU A 480 -13.78 -22.25 11.52
N ALA A 481 -14.96 -22.02 12.12
CA ALA A 481 -15.95 -23.06 12.36
C ALA A 481 -16.65 -23.55 11.06
N GLN A 482 -16.59 -22.79 9.96
CA GLN A 482 -17.14 -23.22 8.68
C GLN A 482 -16.23 -24.26 8.00
N PRO A 483 -16.79 -25.13 7.14
CA PRO A 483 -15.97 -25.94 6.24
C PRO A 483 -14.99 -25.07 5.45
N LYS A 484 -13.70 -25.46 5.38
CA LYS A 484 -12.64 -24.63 4.75
C LYS A 484 -12.98 -24.13 3.34
N LYS A 485 -13.73 -24.92 2.56
CA LYS A 485 -14.16 -24.54 1.22
C LYS A 485 -15.14 -23.35 1.27
N GLU A 486 -16.11 -23.39 2.18
CA GLU A 486 -17.09 -22.32 2.40
C GLU A 486 -16.43 -21.08 3.02
N ALA A 487 -15.58 -21.27 4.03
CA ALA A 487 -14.81 -20.19 4.65
C ALA A 487 -14.03 -19.36 3.61
N ARG A 488 -13.40 -20.04 2.63
CA ARG A 488 -12.65 -19.39 1.54
C ARG A 488 -13.54 -18.65 0.53
N GLN A 489 -14.80 -19.03 0.36
CA GLN A 489 -15.74 -18.35 -0.55
C GLN A 489 -16.16 -16.97 -0.04
N ASN A 490 -16.00 -16.71 1.26
CA ASN A 490 -16.20 -15.38 1.83
C ASN A 490 -15.17 -14.35 1.34
N PHE A 491 -14.11 -14.77 0.64
CA PHE A 491 -13.03 -13.89 0.21
C PHE A 491 -12.74 -13.98 -1.28
N TYR A 492 -12.39 -12.83 -1.85
CA TYR A 492 -11.63 -12.74 -3.09
C TYR A 492 -10.19 -13.21 -2.82
N ALA A 493 -9.17 -12.40 -3.11
CA ALA A 493 -7.78 -12.71 -2.78
C ALA A 493 -7.47 -12.47 -1.29
N MET A 494 -7.99 -11.38 -0.73
CA MET A 494 -7.76 -10.87 0.63
C MET A 494 -9.03 -10.28 1.24
N HIS A 495 -9.87 -9.63 0.42
CA HIS A 495 -11.06 -8.90 0.85
C HIS A 495 -12.33 -9.73 0.75
N LEU A 496 -13.38 -9.27 1.44
CA LEU A 496 -14.67 -9.95 1.44
C LEU A 496 -15.35 -9.91 0.06
N THR A 497 -15.95 -11.03 -0.32
CA THR A 497 -16.95 -11.10 -1.40
C THR A 497 -18.30 -10.58 -0.89
N PRO A 498 -19.31 -10.39 -1.76
CA PRO A 498 -20.68 -10.14 -1.29
C PRO A 498 -21.18 -11.21 -0.29
N GLN A 499 -20.78 -12.49 -0.47
CA GLN A 499 -21.04 -13.57 0.48
C GLN A 499 -20.33 -13.32 1.82
N GLY A 500 -19.06 -12.89 1.80
CA GLY A 500 -18.33 -12.52 3.00
C GLY A 500 -18.96 -11.37 3.77
N HIS A 501 -19.44 -10.34 3.07
CA HIS A 501 -20.20 -9.25 3.69
C HIS A 501 -21.52 -9.75 4.30
N ALA A 502 -22.22 -10.67 3.63
CA ALA A 502 -23.43 -11.27 4.17
C ALA A 502 -23.16 -12.13 5.42
N PHE A 503 -22.05 -12.88 5.45
CA PHE A 503 -21.58 -13.62 6.63
C PHE A 503 -21.29 -12.69 7.81
N VAL A 504 -20.48 -11.64 7.61
CA VAL A 504 -20.16 -10.65 8.66
C VAL A 504 -21.44 -10.00 9.19
N THR A 505 -22.35 -9.65 8.29
CA THR A 505 -23.65 -9.09 8.67
C THR A 505 -24.44 -10.05 9.56
N ALA A 506 -24.53 -11.33 9.20
CA ALA A 506 -25.28 -12.33 9.95
C ALA A 506 -24.74 -12.50 11.37
N GLU A 507 -23.42 -12.59 11.54
CA GLU A 507 -22.78 -12.76 12.85
C GLU A 507 -22.84 -11.49 13.72
N LEU A 508 -22.72 -10.30 13.13
CA LEU A 508 -22.66 -9.05 13.89
C LEU A 508 -24.01 -8.42 14.22
N THR A 509 -25.09 -8.76 13.49
CA THR A 509 -26.39 -8.09 13.67
C THR A 509 -26.89 -8.21 15.12
N GLU A 510 -26.79 -9.40 15.73
CA GLU A 510 -27.22 -9.62 17.12
C GLU A 510 -26.30 -8.89 18.12
N PHE A 511 -24.99 -8.93 17.88
CA PHE A 511 -24.01 -8.23 18.72
C PHE A 511 -24.28 -6.72 18.77
N ILE A 512 -24.45 -6.09 17.61
CA ILE A 512 -24.77 -4.66 17.52
C ILE A 512 -26.13 -4.37 18.15
N SER A 513 -27.16 -5.19 17.89
CA SER A 513 -28.50 -4.99 18.47
C SER A 513 -28.49 -5.01 20.00
N LYS A 514 -27.71 -5.91 20.63
CA LYS A 514 -27.54 -5.97 22.09
C LYS A 514 -26.87 -4.71 22.65
N LEU A 515 -25.87 -4.17 21.93
CA LEU A 515 -25.18 -2.95 22.33
C LEU A 515 -26.09 -1.72 22.22
N THR A 516 -26.91 -1.65 21.16
CA THR A 516 -27.92 -0.60 20.97
C THR A 516 -28.95 -0.61 22.10
N ASN A 517 -29.50 -1.78 22.45
CA ASN A 517 -30.59 -1.88 23.43
C ASN A 517 -30.11 -1.73 24.89
N SER A 518 -28.83 -2.00 25.18
CA SER A 518 -28.28 -1.86 26.54
C SER A 518 -28.01 -0.41 26.95
N GLU A 519 -27.90 0.52 26.02
CA GLU A 519 -27.77 1.95 26.33
C GLU A 519 -29.06 2.58 26.83
N ILE A 520 -30.23 2.06 26.43
CA ILE A 520 -31.51 2.71 26.72
C ILE A 520 -32.05 2.33 28.12
N LYS A 521 -31.47 1.30 28.74
CA LYS A 521 -31.83 0.86 30.10
C LYS A 521 -31.06 1.58 31.23
N LYS A 522 -30.14 2.48 30.88
CA LYS A 522 -29.43 3.35 31.83
C LYS A 522 -29.89 4.78 31.60
#